data_AF-A0A971HMG7-F1
#
_entry.id   AF-A0A971HMG7-F1
#
_cell.length_a   1.000
_cell.length_b   1.000
_cell.length_c   1.000
_cell.angle_alpha   90.00
_cell.angle_beta   90.00
_cell.angle_gamma   90.00
#
_symmetry.space_group_name_H-M   'P 1'
#
loop_
_entity.id
_entity.type
_entity.pdbx_description
1 polymer ?
#
loop_
_entity_poly.entity_id
_entity_poly.type
_entity_poly.pdbx_seq_one_letter_code
_entity_poly.pdbx_strand_id
1 'polypeptide(L)'
;MNFLRAVKKKPIPQQLQDQFPFNLPVVQLLDSLETDCPVTIFVGDNGSGKSTLLEAMAIAANLVTIGSEDLNTDPTLANHRQFAQYLQMVWNRRPQRGFFLRAEDFFRFYQAIGPGASSDARGTRGR
;
A
#
# COMPACT_ATOMS: atom_id res chain seq x y z
N MET A 1 -1.98 -12.04 -20.22
CA MET A 1 -1.35 -10.74 -20.57
C MET A 1 -1.30 -9.91 -19.30
N ASN A 2 -0.11 -9.45 -18.88
CA ASN A 2 0.03 -8.63 -17.67
C ASN A 2 -0.25 -7.16 -17.96
N PHE A 3 -1.00 -6.50 -17.07
CA PHE A 3 -1.33 -5.08 -17.17
C PHE A 3 -0.12 -4.20 -16.83
N LEU A 4 0.44 -4.42 -15.64
CA LEU A 4 1.70 -3.83 -15.22
C LEU A 4 2.84 -4.61 -15.88
N ARG A 5 3.82 -3.88 -16.40
CA ARG A 5 5.05 -4.43 -16.98
C ARG A 5 6.20 -4.32 -15.97
N ALA A 6 6.36 -3.13 -15.38
CA ALA A 6 7.45 -2.88 -14.45
C ALA A 6 7.11 -1.77 -13.46
N VAL A 7 7.84 -1.73 -12.36
CA VAL A 7 7.94 -0.60 -11.43
C VAL A 7 9.38 -0.14 -11.40
N LYS A 8 9.62 1.12 -11.73
CA LYS A 8 10.97 1.72 -11.71
C LYS A 8 11.11 2.73 -10.60
N LYS A 9 12.26 2.75 -9.93
CA LYS A 9 12.60 3.76 -8.93
C LYS A 9 13.31 4.92 -9.62
N LYS A 10 12.79 6.13 -9.45
CA LYS A 10 13.44 7.38 -9.85
C LYS A 10 14.56 7.72 -8.86
N PRO A 11 15.56 8.53 -9.25
CA PRO A 11 16.59 8.99 -8.33
C PRO A 11 15.99 9.65 -7.08
N ILE A 12 16.46 9.23 -5.90
CA ILE A 12 16.04 9.77 -4.60
C ILE A 12 17.10 10.78 -4.13
N PRO A 13 16.71 12.02 -3.75
CA PRO A 13 17.62 13.01 -3.18
C PRO A 13 18.38 12.47 -1.98
N GLN A 14 19.66 12.82 -1.87
CA GLN A 14 20.53 12.28 -0.83
C GLN A 14 20.06 12.60 0.58
N GLN A 15 19.43 13.76 0.78
CA GLN A 15 18.87 14.18 2.06
C GLN A 15 17.74 13.27 2.57
N LEU A 16 17.08 12.52 1.69
CA LEU A 16 15.99 11.63 2.03
C LEU A 16 16.47 10.20 2.32
N GLN A 17 17.66 9.80 1.88
CA GLN A 17 18.10 8.39 1.88
C GLN A 17 18.17 7.75 3.27
N ASP A 18 18.47 8.53 4.31
CA ASP A 18 18.54 8.05 5.70
C ASP A 18 17.19 8.11 6.43
N GLN A 19 16.14 8.61 5.79
CA GLN A 19 14.81 8.78 6.37
C GLN A 19 13.88 7.64 5.97
N PHE A 20 12.92 7.29 6.83
CA PHE A 20 11.87 6.37 6.45
C PHE A 20 10.98 7.00 5.35
N PRO A 21 10.61 6.25 4.28
CA PRO A 21 10.88 4.84 4.06
C PRO A 21 12.12 4.56 3.18
N PHE A 22 12.87 5.59 2.80
CA PHE A 22 14.00 5.49 1.87
C PHE A 22 15.21 4.73 2.42
N ASN A 23 15.32 4.66 3.75
CA ASN A 23 16.32 3.85 4.45
C ASN A 23 15.97 2.36 4.53
N LEU A 24 14.81 1.93 4.01
CA LEU A 24 14.43 0.52 4.02
C LEU A 24 15.24 -0.28 2.99
N PRO A 25 15.63 -1.53 3.29
CA PRO A 25 16.42 -2.35 2.38
C PRO A 25 15.81 -2.49 1.00
N VAL A 26 14.49 -2.76 0.91
CA VAL A 26 13.82 -2.90 -0.39
C VAL A 26 13.88 -1.61 -1.21
N VAL A 27 13.84 -0.44 -0.58
CA VAL A 27 13.85 0.85 -1.29
C VAL A 27 15.24 1.18 -1.78
N GLN A 28 16.27 0.88 -1.00
CA GLN A 28 17.67 1.09 -1.39
C GLN A 28 18.06 0.19 -2.57
N LEU A 29 17.65 -1.08 -2.53
CA LEU A 29 18.02 -2.09 -3.52
C LEU A 29 17.14 -2.08 -4.80
N LEU A 30 15.94 -1.50 -4.74
CA LEU A 30 15.02 -1.48 -5.88
C LEU A 30 15.52 -0.50 -6.95
N ASP A 31 15.92 -0.99 -8.12
CA ASP A 31 16.13 -0.14 -9.31
C ASP A 31 14.96 -0.28 -10.29
N SER A 32 14.68 -1.52 -10.69
CA SER A 32 13.51 -1.92 -11.48
C SER A 32 12.98 -3.23 -10.94
N LEU A 33 11.66 -3.38 -10.93
CA LEU A 33 10.95 -4.62 -10.68
C LEU A 33 10.10 -4.93 -11.91
N GLU A 34 10.45 -5.97 -12.65
CA GLU A 34 9.64 -6.46 -13.77
C GLU A 34 8.53 -7.39 -13.24
N THR A 35 7.34 -7.29 -13.83
CA THR A 35 6.19 -8.14 -13.50
C THR A 35 5.87 -9.03 -14.69
N ASP A 36 6.64 -10.09 -14.84
CA ASP A 36 6.55 -11.04 -15.96
C ASP A 36 5.43 -12.08 -15.78
N CYS A 37 4.93 -12.22 -14.54
CA CYS A 37 3.85 -13.14 -14.17
C CYS A 37 2.59 -12.38 -13.71
N PRO A 38 1.37 -12.90 -13.95
CA PRO A 38 0.13 -12.29 -13.48
C PRO A 38 0.04 -12.18 -11.95
N VAL A 39 0.79 -13.02 -11.24
CA VAL A 39 0.90 -13.03 -9.79
C VAL A 39 2.36 -12.89 -9.41
N THR A 40 2.67 -11.89 -8.60
CA THR A 40 4.01 -11.60 -8.06
C THR A 40 3.93 -11.63 -6.54
N ILE A 41 4.80 -12.42 -5.90
CA ILE A 41 4.84 -12.59 -4.44
C ILE A 41 6.16 -12.01 -3.94
N PHE A 42 6.08 -11.11 -2.95
CA PHE A 42 7.25 -10.55 -2.28
C PHE A 42 7.56 -11.33 -1.02
N VAL A 43 8.78 -11.87 -0.91
CA VAL A 43 9.25 -12.64 0.24
C VAL A 43 10.52 -12.01 0.79
N GLY A 44 10.71 -12.07 2.10
CA GLY A 44 11.89 -11.55 2.79
C GLY A 44 11.60 -11.25 4.26
N ASP A 45 12.64 -10.85 5.00
CA ASP A 45 12.60 -10.68 6.45
C ASP A 45 11.61 -9.64 6.94
N ASN A 46 11.15 -9.76 8.19
CA ASN A 46 10.32 -8.74 8.81
C ASN A 46 11.08 -7.41 8.88
N GLY A 47 10.41 -6.29 8.59
CA GLY A 47 11.04 -4.97 8.53
C GLY A 47 11.82 -4.66 7.26
N SER A 48 11.90 -5.58 6.27
CA SER A 48 12.62 -5.30 5.01
C SER A 48 11.95 -4.27 4.08
N GLY A 49 10.71 -3.86 4.40
CA GLY A 49 9.96 -2.85 3.66
C GLY A 49 8.95 -3.37 2.62
N LYS A 50 8.67 -4.68 2.58
CA LYS A 50 7.74 -5.28 1.61
C LYS A 50 6.35 -4.61 1.58
N SER A 51 5.71 -4.44 2.74
CA SER A 51 4.40 -3.79 2.84
C SER A 51 4.47 -2.33 2.39
N THR A 52 5.51 -1.62 2.81
CA THR A 52 5.78 -0.24 2.41
C THR A 52 5.90 -0.08 0.89
N LEU A 53 6.60 -1.00 0.22
CA LEU A 53 6.68 -1.01 -1.24
C LEU A 53 5.29 -1.25 -1.88
N LEU A 54 4.53 -2.24 -1.38
CA LEU A 54 3.19 -2.55 -1.91
C LEU A 54 2.23 -1.37 -1.78
N GLU A 55 2.23 -0.69 -0.63
CA GLU A 55 1.41 0.49 -0.37
C GLU A 55 1.81 1.66 -1.28
N ALA A 56 3.12 1.93 -1.40
CA ALA A 56 3.62 2.97 -2.31
C ALA A 56 3.29 2.66 -3.78
N MET A 57 3.37 1.40 -4.21
CA MET A 57 2.95 0.96 -5.54
C MET A 57 1.44 1.17 -5.76
N ALA A 58 0.61 0.87 -4.76
CA ALA A 58 -0.83 1.08 -4.83
C ALA A 58 -1.21 2.56 -4.95
N ILE A 59 -0.54 3.42 -4.17
CA ILE A 59 -0.66 4.88 -4.27
C ILE A 59 -0.22 5.36 -5.66
N ALA A 60 0.96 4.93 -6.13
CA ALA A 60 1.50 5.34 -7.43
C ALA A 60 0.62 4.88 -8.61
N ALA A 61 -0.06 3.76 -8.46
CA ALA A 61 -1.03 3.24 -9.42
C ALA A 61 -2.43 3.90 -9.32
N ASN A 62 -2.68 4.70 -8.29
CA ASN A 62 -3.97 5.31 -7.95
C ASN A 62 -5.08 4.24 -7.79
N LEU A 63 -4.79 3.19 -7.02
CA LEU A 63 -5.76 2.13 -6.73
C LEU A 63 -6.70 2.56 -5.60
N VAL A 64 -7.96 2.15 -5.71
CA VAL A 64 -8.96 2.31 -4.64
C VAL A 64 -8.69 1.28 -3.54
N THR A 65 -8.70 1.70 -2.27
CA THR A 65 -8.62 0.76 -1.15
C THR A 65 -9.98 0.14 -0.85
N ILE A 66 -10.00 -1.15 -0.52
CA ILE A 66 -11.21 -1.81 -0.03
C ILE A 66 -11.20 -1.83 1.49
N GLY A 67 -12.28 -1.30 2.10
CA GLY A 67 -12.55 -1.47 3.54
C GLY A 67 -11.80 -0.51 4.47
N SER A 68 -11.20 0.57 3.94
CA SER A 68 -10.40 1.52 4.71
C SER A 68 -10.53 2.96 4.23
N GLU A 69 -9.82 3.86 4.92
CA GLU A 69 -9.54 5.21 4.45
C GLU A 69 -8.75 5.19 3.12
N ASP A 70 -8.95 6.21 2.28
CA ASP A 70 -8.29 6.34 0.98
C ASP A 70 -6.77 6.46 1.14
N LEU A 71 -5.99 5.77 0.29
CA LEU A 71 -4.51 5.80 0.37
C LEU A 71 -3.94 7.22 0.25
N ASN A 72 -4.67 8.11 -0.41
CA ASN A 72 -4.28 9.49 -0.61
C ASN A 72 -4.53 10.38 0.62
N THR A 73 -5.43 9.98 1.53
CA THR A 73 -5.83 10.79 2.69
C THR A 73 -5.38 10.22 4.03
N ASP A 74 -5.15 8.90 4.13
CA ASP A 74 -4.72 8.24 5.38
C ASP A 74 -3.42 8.89 5.93
N PRO A 75 -3.42 9.52 7.11
CA PRO A 75 -2.25 10.22 7.64
C PRO A 75 -1.07 9.27 7.91
N THR A 76 -1.32 7.99 8.20
CA THR A 76 -0.28 6.99 8.47
C THR A 76 0.53 6.65 7.20
N LEU A 77 -0.03 6.94 6.03
CA LEU A 77 0.58 6.70 4.72
C LEU A 77 1.33 7.92 4.17
N ALA A 78 1.55 8.98 4.96
CA ALA A 78 2.26 10.19 4.49
C ALA A 78 3.65 9.87 3.89
N ASN A 79 4.43 9.06 4.59
CA ASN A 79 5.77 8.63 4.15
C ASN A 79 5.69 7.71 2.91
N HIS A 80 4.66 6.86 2.84
CA HIS A 80 4.38 5.99 1.69
C HIS A 80 4.04 6.81 0.44
N ARG A 81 3.24 7.86 0.59
CA ARG A 81 2.93 8.82 -0.49
C ARG A 81 4.17 9.56 -0.97
N GLN A 82 5.07 9.95 -0.06
CA GLN A 82 6.34 10.56 -0.44
C GLN A 82 7.17 9.60 -1.30
N PHE A 83 7.26 8.33 -0.92
CA PHE A 83 7.97 7.33 -1.72
C PHE A 83 7.29 7.03 -3.06
N ALA A 84 5.96 6.99 -3.10
CA ALA A 84 5.20 6.75 -4.32
C ALA A 84 5.51 7.75 -5.45
N GLN A 85 5.88 8.99 -5.12
CA GLN A 85 6.30 10.01 -6.10
C GLN A 85 7.57 9.61 -6.88
N TYR A 86 8.42 8.80 -6.25
CA TYR A 86 9.64 8.26 -6.83
C TYR A 86 9.43 6.92 -7.52
N LEU A 87 8.22 6.38 -7.53
CA LEU A 87 7.89 5.19 -8.32
C LEU A 87 7.32 5.60 -9.67
N GLN A 88 7.72 4.86 -10.71
CA GLN A 88 7.16 4.95 -12.04
C GLN A 88 6.54 3.61 -12.42
N MET A 89 5.22 3.60 -12.55
CA MET A 89 4.47 2.43 -13.01
C MET A 89 4.53 2.36 -14.53
N VAL A 90 5.07 1.26 -15.05
CA VAL A 90 5.21 1.02 -16.49
C VAL A 90 4.15 -0.01 -16.90
N TRP A 91 3.20 0.40 -17.73
CA TRP A 91 2.04 -0.43 -18.10
C TRP A 91 2.15 -0.94 -19.54
N ASN A 92 1.79 -2.20 -19.78
CA ASN A 92 1.46 -2.69 -21.13
C ASN A 92 0.07 -2.19 -21.55
N ARG A 93 -0.89 -2.27 -20.61
CA ARG A 93 -2.24 -1.73 -20.74
C ARG A 93 -2.69 -1.26 -19.37
N ARG A 94 -3.12 -0.01 -19.25
CA ARG A 94 -3.65 0.50 -17.99
C ARG A 94 -5.07 -0.05 -17.77
N PRO A 95 -5.34 -0.78 -16.67
CA PRO A 95 -6.68 -1.29 -16.41
C PRO A 95 -7.61 -0.14 -16.04
N GLN A 96 -8.89 -0.27 -16.40
CA GLN A 96 -9.94 0.69 -16.01
C GLN A 96 -10.39 0.51 -14.55
N ARG A 97 -10.16 -0.69 -13.98
CA ARG A 97 -10.57 -1.07 -12.63
C ARG A 97 -9.44 -1.84 -11.96
N GLY A 98 -9.21 -1.55 -10.69
CA GLY A 98 -8.23 -2.21 -9.83
C GLY A 98 -8.41 -1.73 -8.40
N PHE A 99 -7.95 -2.51 -7.44
CA PHE A 99 -8.07 -2.19 -6.03
C PHE A 99 -6.83 -2.64 -5.25
N PHE A 100 -6.64 -2.03 -4.09
CA PHE A 100 -5.67 -2.45 -3.09
C PHE A 100 -6.41 -2.93 -1.84
N LEU A 101 -5.90 -4.00 -1.23
CA LEU A 101 -6.50 -4.62 -0.05
C LEU A 101 -5.41 -4.84 0.99
N ARG A 102 -5.60 -4.29 2.20
CA ARG A 102 -4.75 -4.60 3.35
C ARG A 102 -5.38 -5.69 4.21
N ALA A 103 -4.54 -6.56 4.75
CA ALA A 103 -5.01 -7.62 5.64
C ALA A 103 -5.67 -7.06 6.92
N GLU A 104 -5.14 -5.95 7.45
CA GLU A 104 -5.70 -5.29 8.64
C GLU A 104 -7.15 -4.80 8.43
N ASP A 105 -7.47 -4.33 7.22
CA ASP A 105 -8.82 -3.87 6.90
C ASP A 105 -9.79 -5.05 6.81
N PHE A 106 -9.33 -6.18 6.27
CA PHE A 106 -10.10 -7.42 6.27
C PHE A 106 -10.42 -7.89 7.70
N PHE A 107 -9.46 -7.81 8.62
CA PHE A 107 -9.70 -8.13 10.04
C PHE A 107 -10.73 -7.18 10.67
N ARG A 108 -10.64 -5.86 10.40
CA ARG A 108 -11.63 -4.89 10.92
C ARG A 108 -13.03 -5.14 10.35
N PHE A 109 -13.13 -5.42 9.06
CA PHE A 109 -14.39 -5.78 8.43
C PHE A 109 -14.99 -7.04 9.07
N TYR A 110 -14.19 -8.09 9.25
CA TYR A 110 -14.64 -9.32 9.91
C TYR A 110 -15.12 -9.09 11.34
N GLN A 111 -14.41 -8.25 12.12
CA GLN A 111 -14.85 -7.85 13.46
C GLN A 111 -16.18 -7.09 13.44
N ALA A 112 -16.37 -6.20 12.47
CA ALA A 112 -17.60 -5.42 12.32
C ALA A 112 -18.83 -6.24 11.90
N ILE A 113 -18.65 -7.39 11.25
CA ILE A 113 -19.75 -8.30 10.85
C ILE A 113 -19.88 -9.51 11.77
N GLY A 114 -18.91 -9.75 12.65
CA GLY A 114 -18.89 -10.88 13.56
C GLY A 114 -19.91 -10.74 14.70
N PRO A 115 -20.23 -11.85 15.40
CA PRO A 115 -21.27 -11.91 16.43
C PRO A 115 -21.07 -10.99 17.66
N GLY A 116 -19.98 -10.21 17.73
CA GLY A 116 -19.73 -9.18 18.76
C GLY A 116 -20.08 -7.74 18.35
N ALA A 117 -20.56 -7.51 17.12
CA ALA A 117 -20.74 -6.15 16.57
C ALA A 117 -22.01 -5.41 17.03
N SER A 118 -22.77 -5.94 18.00
CA SER A 118 -24.04 -5.33 18.42
C SER A 118 -24.29 -5.43 19.92
N SER A 119 -23.56 -4.67 20.74
CA SER A 119 -23.97 -4.42 22.13
C SER A 119 -23.32 -3.21 22.83
N ASP A 120 -23.14 -2.05 22.18
CA ASP A 120 -22.69 -0.86 22.94
C ASP A 120 -23.23 0.49 22.44
N ALA A 121 -24.55 0.53 22.15
CA ALA A 121 -25.24 1.77 21.79
C ALA A 121 -26.53 2.02 22.62
N ARG A 122 -26.56 1.59 23.90
CA ARG A 122 -27.65 1.96 24.82
C ARG A 122 -27.14 2.25 26.23
N GLY A 123 -27.02 3.54 26.54
CA GLY A 123 -26.81 4.10 27.87
C GLY A 123 -25.91 5.32 27.74
N THR A 124 -26.36 6.57 27.84
CA THR A 124 -27.24 7.13 28.87
C THR A 124 -27.99 8.37 28.34
N ARG A 125 -29.32 8.29 28.24
CA ARG A 125 -30.21 9.44 28.47
C ARG A 125 -31.09 9.06 29.64
N GLY A 126 -30.98 9.79 30.75
CA GLY A 126 -31.87 9.66 31.88
C GLY A 126 -31.26 10.10 33.22
N ARG A 127 -31.10 11.40 33.43
CA ARG A 127 -31.83 12.22 34.40
C ARG A 127 -31.25 13.63 34.44
#